data_AF-A0A820PBU1-F1
#
_entry.id   AF-A0A820PBU1-F1
#
_cell.length_a   1.000
_cell.length_b   1.000
_cell.length_c   1.000
_cell.angle_alpha   90.00
_cell.angle_beta   90.00
_cell.angle_gamma   90.00
#
_symmetry.space_group_name_H-M   'P 1'
#
loop_
_entity.id
_entity.type
_entity.pdbx_description
1 polymer ?
#
loop_
_entity_poly.entity_id
_entity_poly.type
_entity_poly.pdbx_seq_one_letter_code
_entity_poly.pdbx_strand_id
1 'polypeptide(L)'
;NYTERHFYEKEWQKLVDNEEFVEKILKEIQNVCKNNGIERFETPQRIKIVTESWTPETGLVTDALKLKRKAIEQKYKDDIEDLYQDKKQTKKQTSTQNKNVFLYNSI
;
A
#
# COMPACT_ATOMS: atom_id res chain seq x y z
N ASN A 1 32.77 -2.80 8.91
CA ASN A 1 31.83 -3.19 9.98
C ASN A 1 30.67 -3.98 9.39
N TYR A 2 30.65 -5.30 9.61
CA TYR A 2 29.63 -6.24 9.08
C TYR A 2 28.40 -6.33 9.99
N THR A 3 28.62 -6.19 11.29
CA THR A 3 27.61 -6.24 12.35
C THR A 3 26.61 -5.08 12.27
N GLU A 4 27.09 -3.87 11.94
CA GLU A 4 26.24 -2.68 11.82
C GLU A 4 25.25 -2.82 10.66
N ARG A 5 25.71 -3.24 9.47
CA ARG A 5 24.82 -3.44 8.30
C ARG A 5 23.72 -4.46 8.57
N HIS A 6 24.05 -5.61 9.16
CA HIS A 6 23.07 -6.64 9.52
C HIS A 6 22.09 -6.21 10.59
N PHE A 7 22.49 -5.31 11.48
CA PHE A 7 21.59 -4.72 12.47
C PHE A 7 20.56 -3.81 11.79
N TYR A 8 20.98 -2.94 10.87
CA TYR A 8 20.08 -2.06 10.13
C TYR A 8 19.09 -2.82 9.26
N GLU A 9 19.53 -3.85 8.53
CA GLU A 9 18.66 -4.67 7.66
C GLU A 9 17.44 -5.22 8.42
N LYS A 10 17.66 -5.72 9.66
CA LYS A 10 16.61 -6.28 10.51
C LYS A 10 15.64 -5.22 11.04
N GLU A 11 16.13 -4.02 11.35
CA GLU A 11 15.28 -2.92 11.80
C GLU A 11 14.42 -2.36 10.66
N TRP A 12 14.97 -2.28 9.45
CA TRP A 12 14.23 -1.87 8.25
C TRP A 12 13.10 -2.84 7.93
N GLN A 13 13.36 -4.15 8.01
CA GLN A 13 12.33 -5.15 7.73
C GLN A 13 11.13 -5.01 8.69
N LYS A 14 11.39 -4.84 9.99
CA LYS A 14 10.32 -4.61 10.99
C LYS A 14 9.49 -3.36 10.70
N LEU A 15 10.12 -2.30 10.18
CA LEU A 15 9.43 -1.07 9.84
C LEU A 15 8.55 -1.24 8.60
N VAL A 16 9.04 -1.95 7.59
CA VAL A 16 8.30 -2.26 6.36
C VAL A 16 7.12 -3.20 6.62
N ASP A 17 7.26 -4.12 7.57
CA ASP A 17 6.19 -5.03 7.98
C ASP A 17 5.11 -4.33 8.83
N ASN A 18 5.33 -3.09 9.27
CA ASN A 18 4.36 -2.32 10.04
C ASN A 18 3.32 -1.66 9.10
N GLU A 19 2.07 -2.12 9.19
CA GLU A 19 0.95 -1.61 8.40
C GLU A 19 0.72 -0.09 8.60
N GLU A 20 0.86 0.42 9.83
CA GLU A 20 0.71 1.86 10.12
C GLU A 20 1.75 2.70 9.37
N PHE A 21 2.96 2.16 9.22
CA PHE A 21 4.02 2.83 8.46
C PHE A 21 3.67 2.86 6.97
N VAL A 22 3.24 1.73 6.40
CA VAL A 22 2.82 1.65 5.00
C VAL A 22 1.66 2.61 4.72
N GLU A 23 0.67 2.68 5.61
CA GLU A 23 -0.45 3.62 5.48
C GLU A 23 -0.01 5.08 5.50
N LYS A 24 0.94 5.45 6.38
CA LYS A 24 1.46 6.81 6.44
C LYS A 24 2.16 7.20 5.14
N ILE A 25 2.97 6.30 4.58
CA ILE A 25 3.65 6.53 3.29
C ILE A 25 2.63 6.66 2.16
N LEU A 26 1.61 5.80 2.13
CA LEU A 26 0.54 5.88 1.13
C LEU A 26 -0.20 7.22 1.21
N LYS A 27 -0.56 7.69 2.40
CA LYS A 27 -1.20 8.99 2.60
C LYS A 27 -0.33 10.14 2.09
N GLU A 28 0.97 10.07 2.31
CA GLU A 28 1.89 11.11 1.83
C GLU A 28 2.00 11.11 0.30
N ILE A 29 2.09 9.94 -0.32
CA ILE A 29 2.05 9.81 -1.79
C ILE A 29 0.73 10.42 -2.34
N GLN A 30 -0.40 10.09 -1.72
CA GLN A 30 -1.70 10.63 -2.11
C GLN A 30 -1.80 12.15 -1.93
N ASN A 31 -1.22 12.70 -0.87
CA ASN A 31 -1.11 14.15 -0.66
C ASN A 31 -0.31 14.81 -1.78
N VAL A 32 0.85 14.23 -2.15
CA VAL A 32 1.67 14.73 -3.27
C VAL A 32 0.89 14.66 -4.58
N CYS A 33 0.23 13.54 -4.89
CA CYS A 33 -0.62 13.42 -6.09
C CYS A 33 -1.70 14.50 -6.13
N LYS A 34 -2.43 14.69 -5.02
CA LYS A 34 -3.49 15.70 -4.91
C LYS A 34 -2.96 17.12 -5.12
N ASN A 35 -1.81 17.45 -4.51
CA ASN A 35 -1.20 18.76 -4.60
C ASN A 35 -0.68 19.08 -6.01
N ASN A 36 -0.35 18.05 -6.79
CA ASN A 36 0.08 18.19 -8.19
C ASN A 36 -1.09 18.06 -9.20
N GLY A 37 -2.34 17.98 -8.73
CA GLY A 37 -3.51 17.88 -9.61
C GLY A 37 -3.61 16.54 -10.36
N ILE A 38 -2.99 15.48 -9.83
CA ILE A 38 -3.06 14.13 -10.41
C ILE A 38 -4.47 13.58 -10.21
N GLU A 39 -5.02 12.98 -11.27
CA GLU A 39 -6.37 12.44 -11.24
C GLU A 39 -6.50 11.23 -10.31
N ARG A 40 -7.71 10.98 -9.83
CA ARG A 40 -7.96 9.88 -8.88
C ARG A 40 -7.58 8.50 -9.43
N PHE A 41 -7.77 8.29 -10.74
CA PHE A 41 -7.45 7.02 -11.39
C PHE A 41 -5.94 6.80 -11.61
N GLU A 42 -5.14 7.86 -11.52
CA GLU A 42 -3.68 7.82 -11.62
C GLU A 42 -3.01 7.70 -10.23
N THR A 43 -3.79 7.96 -9.17
CA THR A 43 -3.28 7.94 -7.79
C THR A 43 -3.26 6.51 -7.23
N PRO A 44 -2.09 6.03 -6.74
CA PRO A 44 -1.98 4.69 -6.14
C PRO A 44 -2.95 4.50 -4.96
N GLN A 45 -3.65 3.36 -4.97
CA GLN A 45 -4.57 2.99 -3.89
C GLN A 45 -3.93 2.08 -2.86
N ARG A 46 -2.90 1.32 -3.26
CA ARG A 46 -2.18 0.35 -2.43
C ARG A 46 -0.71 0.34 -2.84
N ILE A 47 0.17 0.09 -1.88
CA ILE A 47 1.62 0.04 -2.10
C ILE A 47 2.22 -1.11 -1.29
N LYS A 48 3.34 -1.64 -1.78
CA LYS A 48 4.23 -2.55 -1.05
C LYS A 48 5.59 -1.89 -0.98
N ILE A 49 6.16 -1.81 0.21
CA ILE A 49 7.52 -1.33 0.41
C ILE A 49 8.44 -2.56 0.36
N VAL A 50 9.56 -2.45 -0.36
CA VAL A 50 10.57 -3.50 -0.47
C VAL A 50 11.89 -2.97 0.08
N THR A 51 12.58 -3.79 0.87
CA THR A 51 13.89 -3.48 1.47
C THR A 51 15.04 -3.77 0.50
N GLU A 52 14.79 -4.59 -0.52
CA GLU A 52 15.79 -4.97 -1.49
C GLU A 52 16.20 -3.81 -2.40
N SER A 53 17.51 -3.62 -2.57
CA SER A 53 18.06 -2.62 -3.48
C SER A 53 17.96 -3.05 -4.94
N TRP A 54 17.48 -2.14 -5.79
CA TRP A 54 17.46 -2.34 -7.24
C TRP A 54 18.77 -1.88 -7.85
N THR A 55 19.58 -2.82 -8.32
CA THR A 55 20.89 -2.55 -8.93
C THR A 55 20.95 -3.16 -10.34
N PRO A 56 21.87 -2.69 -11.21
CA PRO A 56 22.03 -3.28 -12.54
C PRO A 56 22.31 -4.79 -12.49
N GLU A 57 23.05 -5.23 -11.47
CA GLU A 57 23.45 -6.63 -11.25
C GLU A 57 22.26 -7.52 -10.89
N THR A 58 21.25 -7.00 -10.18
CA THR A 58 20.01 -7.75 -9.91
C THR A 58 19.10 -7.84 -11.13
N GLY A 59 19.42 -7.12 -12.21
CA GLY A 59 18.67 -7.15 -13.45
C GLY A 59 17.32 -6.41 -13.39
N LEU A 60 17.04 -5.71 -12.29
CA LEU A 60 15.79 -4.94 -12.10
C LEU A 60 15.84 -3.55 -12.73
N VAL A 61 17.05 -3.03 -12.90
CA VAL A 61 17.31 -1.76 -13.57
C VAL A 61 18.35 -1.93 -14.66
N THR A 62 18.40 -0.96 -15.58
CA THR A 62 19.52 -0.79 -16.51
C THR A 62 20.73 -0.18 -15.80
N ASP A 63 21.89 -0.21 -16.44
CA ASP A 63 23.11 0.45 -15.93
C ASP A 63 22.92 1.96 -15.70
N ALA A 64 21.96 2.56 -16.41
CA ALA A 64 21.52 3.94 -16.22
C ALA A 64 20.38 4.09 -15.18
N LEU A 65 20.13 3.08 -14.34
CA LEU A 65 19.09 3.01 -13.31
C LEU A 65 17.64 3.18 -13.80
N LYS A 66 17.39 3.05 -15.11
CA LYS A 66 16.02 2.96 -15.65
C LYS A 66 15.39 1.63 -15.30
N LEU A 67 14.12 1.64 -14.90
CA LEU A 67 13.36 0.46 -14.52
C LEU A 67 13.19 -0.54 -15.68
N LYS A 68 13.48 -1.81 -15.43
CA LYS A 68 13.12 -2.92 -16.32
C LYS A 68 11.77 -3.49 -15.91
N ARG A 69 10.67 -2.86 -16.38
CA ARG A 69 9.28 -3.17 -15.96
C ARG A 69 8.96 -4.67 -15.94
N LYS A 70 9.25 -5.39 -17.04
CA LYS A 70 9.00 -6.84 -17.13
C LYS A 70 9.74 -7.67 -16.05
N ALA A 71 10.98 -7.31 -15.73
CA ALA A 71 11.76 -8.01 -14.72
C ALA A 71 11.22 -7.74 -13.30
N ILE A 72 10.83 -6.50 -13.04
CA ILE A 72 10.21 -6.07 -11.77
C ILE A 72 8.85 -6.77 -11.60
N GLU A 73 7.99 -6.72 -12.62
CA GLU A 73 6.68 -7.39 -12.63
C GLU A 73 6.80 -8.89 -12.39
N GLN A 74 7.78 -9.55 -13.02
CA GLN A 74 8.00 -10.98 -12.82
C GLN A 74 8.50 -11.30 -11.40
N LYS A 75 9.39 -10.46 -10.85
CA LYS A 75 9.95 -10.68 -9.51
C LYS A 75 8.93 -10.50 -8.40
N TYR A 76 8.11 -9.45 -8.49
CA TYR A 76 7.11 -9.10 -7.47
C TYR A 76 5.72 -9.53 -7.88
N LYS A 77 5.59 -10.55 -8.74
CA LYS A 77 4.31 -10.98 -9.28
C LYS A 77 3.32 -11.32 -8.16
N ASP A 78 3.75 -12.12 -7.20
CA ASP A 78 2.89 -12.59 -6.10
C ASP A 78 2.48 -11.41 -5.19
N ASP A 79 3.41 -10.52 -4.84
CA ASP A 79 3.12 -9.30 -4.07
C ASP A 79 2.11 -8.39 -4.80
N ILE A 80 2.29 -8.23 -6.12
CA ILE A 80 1.38 -7.42 -6.95
C ILE A 80 0.00 -8.08 -6.98
N GLU A 81 -0.08 -9.39 -7.19
CA GLU A 81 -1.34 -10.12 -7.17
C GLU A 81 -2.06 -9.95 -5.83
N ASP A 82 -1.36 -10.12 -4.71
CA ASP A 82 -1.90 -9.92 -3.36
C ASP A 82 -2.44 -8.49 -3.16
N LEU A 83 -1.70 -7.47 -3.61
CA LEU A 83 -2.18 -6.08 -3.61
C LEU A 83 -3.45 -5.88 -4.44
N TYR A 84 -3.73 -6.73 -5.42
CA TYR A 84 -4.97 -6.66 -6.21
C TYR A 84 -6.08 -7.58 -5.67
N GLN A 85 -5.78 -8.61 -4.87
CA GLN A 85 -6.76 -9.61 -4.42
C GLN A 85 -7.79 -9.11 -3.39
N ASP A 86 -7.62 -7.93 -2.83
CA ASP A 86 -8.58 -7.39 -1.87
C ASP A 86 -9.85 -6.85 -2.53
N LYS A 87 -10.80 -7.76 -2.73
CA LYS A 87 -12.24 -7.51 -2.80
C LYS A 87 -12.87 -7.80 -1.42
N LYS A 88 -13.47 -6.76 -0.83
CA LYS A 88 -14.51 -6.73 0.25
C LYS A 88 -14.04 -6.56 1.71
N GLN A 89 -14.18 -5.33 2.22
CA GLN A 89 -14.99 -4.89 3.38
C GLN A 89 -14.38 -3.61 4.00
N THR A 90 -15.03 -2.45 3.88
CA THR A 90 -15.66 -1.80 5.05
C THR A 90 -16.87 -0.96 4.60
N LYS A 91 -18.06 -1.56 4.58
CA LYS A 91 -19.26 -0.78 4.89
C LYS A 91 -19.21 -0.49 6.39
N LYS A 92 -18.89 0.74 6.79
CA LYS A 92 -19.25 1.23 8.13
C LYS A 92 -20.76 1.08 8.25
N GLN A 93 -21.23 0.14 9.08
CA GLN A 93 -22.61 0.15 9.54
C GLN A 93 -22.77 1.41 10.41
N THR A 94 -23.40 2.44 9.88
CA THR A 94 -24.04 3.46 10.70
C THR A 94 -25.22 2.80 11.40
N SER A 95 -25.07 2.54 12.70
CA SER A 95 -26.20 2.22 13.58
C SER A 95 -27.02 3.51 13.78
N THR A 96 -27.89 3.84 12.82
CA THR A 96 -28.97 4.80 13.05
C THR A 96 -30.09 4.07 13.79
N GLN A 97 -30.13 4.17 15.12
CA GLN A 97 -31.37 3.93 15.86
C GLN A 97 -32.33 5.08 15.54
N ASN A 98 -33.24 4.85 14.60
CA ASN A 98 -34.50 5.59 14.52
C ASN A 98 -35.57 4.68 13.94
N LYS A 99 -36.39 4.12 14.83
CA LYS A 99 -37.73 3.61 14.49
C LYS A 99 -38.73 4.10 15.53
N ASN A 100 -38.97 5.41 15.49
CA ASN A 100 -40.27 5.99 15.83
C ASN A 100 -41.29 5.55 14.77
N VAL A 101 -41.69 4.27 14.80
CA VAL A 101 -42.86 3.78 14.05
C VAL A 101 -43.54 2.70 14.90
N PHE A 102 -44.09 3.13 16.03
CA PHE A 102 -45.24 2.47 16.67
C PHE A 102 -46.20 3.56 17.11
N LEU A 103 -46.72 4.30 16.12
CA LEU A 103 -48.00 4.98 16.32
C LEU A 103 -49.10 3.95 16.06
N TYR A 104 -49.88 3.70 17.12
CA TYR A 104 -51.31 3.43 17.14
C TYR A 104 -51.88 2.38 16.18
N ASN A 105 -52.47 1.33 16.77
CA ASN A 105 -53.70 0.62 16.38
C ASN A 105 -53.86 -0.56 17.37
N SER A 106 -54.94 -0.85 18.07
CA SER A 106 -56.28 -0.29 18.26
C SER A 106 -56.89 -1.12 19.41
N ILE A 107 -57.72 -0.48 20.26
CA ILE A 107 -58.57 -1.07 21.33
C ILE A 107 -57.88 -1.33 22.67
#